data_AF-J9H1V5-F1
#
_entry.id   AF-J9H1V5-F1
#
_cell.length_a   1.000
_cell.length_b   1.000
_cell.length_c   1.000
_cell.angle_alpha   90.00
_cell.angle_beta   90.00
_cell.angle_gamma   90.00
#
_symmetry.space_group_name_H-M   'P 1'
#
loop_
_entity.id
_entity.type
_entity.pdbx_description
1 polymer ?
#
loop_
_entity_poly.entity_id
_entity_poly.type
_entity_poly.pdbx_seq_one_letter_code
_entity_poly.pdbx_strand_id
1 'polypeptide(L)'
;MTDGVWWFFLFWVPAYISDVYGFSSDTPTAQLLIFVLYAITMLSIYGGKLPTIIINRTGKNPYAARMQAMFIFALFPLLALFAQPLGNKEVFGEYAYWFPVIIIGIAAAAHQSWSANIYSVVGDMFPKSTIATIVGIGGTAGGIGSFLINMGSGML
;
A
#
# COMPACT_ATOMS: atom_id res chain seq x y z
N MET A 1 10.08 -7.08 -2.58
CA MET A 1 9.53 -7.88 -1.44
C MET A 1 8.03 -7.64 -1.20
N THR A 2 7.50 -6.47 -1.52
CA THR A 2 6.07 -6.12 -1.39
C THR A 2 5.41 -5.70 -2.70
N ASP A 3 6.16 -5.76 -3.81
CA ASP A 3 5.75 -5.24 -5.11
C ASP A 3 4.44 -5.86 -5.59
N GLY A 4 4.17 -7.12 -5.22
CA GLY A 4 2.96 -7.84 -5.64
C GLY A 4 1.66 -7.19 -5.17
N VAL A 5 1.65 -6.68 -3.94
CA VAL A 5 0.50 -5.97 -3.37
C VAL A 5 0.31 -4.62 -4.08
N TRP A 6 1.41 -3.95 -4.43
CA TRP A 6 1.35 -2.71 -5.20
C TRP A 6 0.81 -2.95 -6.62
N TRP A 7 1.33 -3.94 -7.32
CA TRP A 7 0.85 -4.34 -8.65
C TRP A 7 -0.61 -4.77 -8.63
N PHE A 8 -1.03 -5.49 -7.59
CA PHE A 8 -2.43 -5.81 -7.37
C PHE A 8 -3.28 -4.53 -7.34
N PHE A 9 -2.97 -3.54 -6.50
CA PHE A 9 -3.75 -2.30 -6.45
C PHE A 9 -3.73 -1.54 -7.79
N LEU A 10 -2.60 -1.51 -8.49
CA LEU A 10 -2.49 -0.83 -9.79
C LEU A 10 -3.46 -1.39 -10.84
N PHE A 11 -3.58 -2.73 -10.92
CA PHE A 11 -4.43 -3.38 -11.92
C PHE A 11 -5.86 -3.63 -11.44
N TRP A 12 -6.04 -3.86 -10.14
CA TRP A 12 -7.33 -4.21 -9.55
C TRP A 12 -8.22 -2.99 -9.34
N VAL A 13 -7.69 -1.84 -8.92
CA VAL A 13 -8.53 -0.65 -8.62
C VAL A 13 -9.38 -0.19 -9.80
N PRO A 14 -8.84 -0.05 -11.04
CA PRO A 14 -9.66 0.33 -12.19
C PRO A 14 -10.76 -0.70 -12.50
N ALA A 15 -10.42 -1.99 -12.44
CA ALA A 15 -11.39 -3.08 -12.64
C ALA A 15 -12.49 -3.06 -11.57
N TYR A 16 -12.12 -2.91 -10.30
CA TYR A 16 -13.06 -2.78 -9.19
C TYR A 16 -14.04 -1.61 -9.37
N ILE A 17 -13.55 -0.43 -9.78
CA ILE A 17 -14.40 0.73 -10.04
C ILE A 17 -15.37 0.45 -11.19
N SER A 18 -14.89 -0.19 -12.26
CA SER A 18 -15.73 -0.60 -13.39
C SER A 18 -16.80 -1.61 -12.98
N ASP A 19 -16.40 -2.71 -12.34
CA ASP A 19 -17.27 -3.87 -12.09
C ASP A 19 -18.30 -3.60 -10.98
N VAL A 20 -17.90 -2.85 -9.94
CA VAL A 20 -18.77 -2.59 -8.78
C VAL A 20 -19.61 -1.32 -8.97
N TYR A 21 -19.04 -0.29 -9.61
CA TYR A 21 -19.69 1.01 -9.71
C TYR A 21 -20.21 1.36 -11.09
N GLY A 22 -19.83 0.61 -12.13
CA GLY A 22 -20.27 0.81 -13.52
C GLY A 22 -19.54 1.94 -14.23
N PHE A 23 -18.43 2.43 -13.67
CA PHE A 23 -17.64 3.50 -14.28
C PHE A 23 -16.47 2.90 -15.07
N SER A 24 -16.61 2.85 -16.39
CA SER A 24 -15.49 2.51 -17.28
C SER A 24 -14.29 3.43 -17.01
N SER A 25 -13.08 2.89 -17.11
CA SER A 25 -11.82 3.57 -16.76
C SER A 25 -11.52 4.84 -17.58
N ASP A 26 -12.19 5.02 -18.71
CA ASP A 26 -12.11 6.18 -19.60
C ASP A 26 -13.09 7.31 -19.23
N THR A 27 -14.00 7.08 -18.27
CA THR A 27 -14.93 8.10 -17.79
C THR A 27 -14.22 9.14 -16.92
N PRO A 28 -14.64 10.43 -16.96
CA PRO A 28 -14.09 11.46 -16.07
C PRO A 28 -14.21 11.11 -14.58
N THR A 29 -15.29 10.44 -14.20
CA THR A 29 -15.52 9.98 -12.82
C THR A 29 -14.49 8.94 -12.40
N ALA A 30 -14.29 7.87 -13.18
CA ALA A 30 -13.30 6.84 -12.85
C ALA A 30 -11.88 7.44 -12.77
N GLN A 31 -11.52 8.30 -13.72
CA GLN A 31 -10.23 8.98 -13.73
C GLN A 31 -10.02 9.84 -12.48
N LEU A 32 -11.06 10.57 -12.03
CA LEU A 32 -10.99 11.36 -10.81
C LEU A 32 -10.82 10.49 -9.56
N LEU A 33 -11.53 9.36 -9.46
CA LEU A 33 -11.41 8.42 -8.35
C LEU A 33 -9.99 7.83 -8.26
N ILE A 34 -9.46 7.39 -9.40
CA ILE A 34 -8.11 6.84 -9.50
C ILE A 34 -7.08 7.92 -9.15
N PHE A 35 -7.26 9.15 -9.65
CA PHE A 35 -6.40 10.28 -9.31
C PHE A 35 -6.37 10.54 -7.80
N VAL A 36 -7.55 10.62 -7.15
CA VAL A 36 -7.63 10.89 -5.70
C VAL A 36 -6.98 9.77 -4.89
N LEU A 37 -7.20 8.51 -5.28
CA LEU A 37 -6.56 7.37 -4.63
C LEU A 37 -5.03 7.47 -4.66
N TYR A 38 -4.45 7.77 -5.82
CA TYR A 38 -3.00 7.94 -5.93
C TYR A 38 -2.51 9.22 -5.24
N ALA A 39 -3.28 10.31 -5.25
CA ALA A 39 -2.96 11.52 -4.50
C ALA A 39 -2.88 11.24 -2.99
N ILE A 40 -3.79 10.44 -2.43
CA ILE A 40 -3.72 9.98 -1.04
C ILE A 40 -2.49 9.10 -0.83
N THR A 41 -2.18 8.23 -1.79
CA THR A 41 -1.01 7.34 -1.73
C THR A 41 0.30 8.12 -1.57
N MET A 42 0.39 9.34 -2.12
CA MET A 42 1.55 10.22 -1.99
C MET A 42 1.84 10.68 -0.55
N LEU A 43 0.90 10.54 0.38
CA LEU A 43 1.16 10.75 1.82
C LEU A 43 2.27 9.83 2.34
N SER A 44 2.53 8.71 1.66
CA SER A 44 3.61 7.79 1.97
C SER A 44 5.01 8.41 1.93
N ILE A 45 5.22 9.51 1.20
CA ILE A 45 6.48 10.27 1.20
C ILE A 45 6.84 10.70 2.63
N TYR A 46 5.84 11.04 3.43
CA TYR A 46 6.04 11.43 4.83
C TYR A 46 6.18 10.21 5.77
N GLY A 47 5.67 9.04 5.36
CA GLY A 47 5.72 7.81 6.16
C GLY A 47 7.13 7.33 6.49
N GLY A 48 8.11 7.64 5.63
CA GLY A 48 9.53 7.38 5.89
C GLY A 48 10.13 8.17 7.07
N LYS A 49 9.47 9.27 7.50
CA LYS A 49 9.93 10.10 8.62
C LYS A 49 9.44 9.61 9.99
N LEU A 50 8.45 8.70 10.03
CA LEU A 50 7.88 8.21 11.28
C LEU A 50 8.92 7.57 12.23
N PRO A 51 9.86 6.71 11.76
CA PRO A 51 10.91 6.19 12.64
C PRO A 51 11.78 7.30 13.21
N THR A 52 12.15 8.32 12.43
CA THR A 52 12.96 9.45 12.91
C THR A 52 12.26 10.20 14.04
N ILE A 53 10.94 10.39 13.94
CA ILE A 53 10.13 10.99 15.01
C ILE A 53 10.15 10.11 16.26
N ILE A 54 10.00 8.78 16.10
CA ILE A 54 10.08 7.82 17.21
C ILE A 54 11.45 7.87 17.88
N ILE A 55 12.55 7.85 17.11
CA ILE A 55 13.92 7.92 17.61
C ILE A 55 14.11 9.22 18.41
N ASN A 56 13.78 10.37 17.82
CA ASN A 56 13.97 11.66 18.47
C ASN A 56 13.16 11.82 19.76
N ARG A 57 11.98 11.19 19.85
CA ARG A 57 11.12 11.27 21.04
C ARG A 57 11.43 10.24 22.11
N THR A 58 11.94 9.06 21.76
CA THR A 58 12.05 7.92 22.68
C THR A 58 13.48 7.44 22.92
N GLY A 59 14.45 7.90 22.12
CA GLY A 59 15.84 7.43 22.18
C GLY A 59 16.02 5.97 21.73
N LYS A 60 15.00 5.34 21.14
CA LYS A 60 15.10 3.97 20.59
C LYS A 60 16.16 3.90 19.50
N ASN A 61 16.83 2.74 19.41
CA ASN A 61 17.72 2.48 18.29
C ASN A 61 16.94 2.47 16.95
N PRO A 62 17.63 2.71 15.81
CA PRO A 62 16.97 2.81 14.50
C PRO A 62 16.13 1.59 14.14
N TYR A 63 16.64 0.38 14.40
CA TYR A 63 15.93 -0.86 14.11
C TYR A 63 14.59 -0.95 14.84
N ALA A 64 14.58 -0.76 16.17
CA ALA A 64 13.37 -0.83 16.98
C ALA A 64 12.34 0.24 16.59
N ALA A 65 12.80 1.45 16.25
CA ALA A 65 11.93 2.51 15.77
C ALA A 65 11.29 2.19 14.42
N ARG A 66 12.04 1.58 13.49
CA ARG A 66 11.52 1.13 12.19
C ARG A 66 10.52 -0.01 12.34
N MET A 67 10.82 -1.00 13.18
CA MET A 67 9.88 -2.09 13.48
C MET A 67 8.57 -1.56 14.05
N GLN A 68 8.62 -0.58 14.97
CA GLN A 68 7.43 0.07 15.50
C GLN A 68 6.65 0.85 14.42
N ALA A 69 7.34 1.63 13.57
CA ALA A 69 6.70 2.35 12.48
C ALA A 69 6.01 1.41 11.49
N MET A 70 6.68 0.32 11.11
CA MET A 70 6.12 -0.72 10.25
C MET A 70 4.91 -1.41 10.88
N PHE A 71 4.93 -1.68 12.19
CA PHE A 71 3.77 -2.21 12.90
C PHE A 71 2.57 -1.25 12.84
N ILE A 72 2.79 0.06 13.05
CA ILE A 72 1.75 1.08 12.91
C ILE A 72 1.16 1.07 11.49
N PHE A 73 2.00 1.05 10.45
CA PHE A 73 1.53 1.00 9.06
C PHE A 73 0.77 -0.30 8.73
N ALA A 74 1.13 -1.42 9.34
CA ALA A 74 0.45 -2.70 9.14
C ALA A 74 -1.02 -2.72 9.65
N LEU A 75 -1.43 -1.76 10.47
CA LEU A 75 -2.81 -1.65 10.95
C LEU A 75 -3.75 -0.99 9.94
N PHE A 76 -3.25 -0.13 9.06
CA PHE A 76 -4.09 0.61 8.11
C PHE A 76 -4.75 -0.25 7.04
N PRO A 77 -4.12 -1.30 6.50
CA PRO A 77 -4.80 -2.25 5.61
C PRO A 77 -6.05 -2.89 6.22
N LEU A 78 -6.18 -2.95 7.55
CA LEU A 78 -7.40 -3.46 8.19
C LEU A 78 -8.63 -2.58 7.87
N LEU A 79 -8.43 -1.31 7.50
CA LEU A 79 -9.51 -0.44 7.04
C LEU A 79 -10.15 -0.97 5.75
N ALA A 80 -9.40 -1.72 4.92
CA ALA A 80 -9.91 -2.29 3.68
C ALA A 80 -11.06 -3.29 3.91
N LEU A 81 -11.18 -3.89 5.10
CA LEU A 81 -12.31 -4.73 5.47
C LEU A 81 -13.65 -3.97 5.45
N PHE A 82 -13.61 -2.64 5.61
CA PHE A 82 -14.78 -1.77 5.57
C PHE A 82 -15.04 -1.17 4.18
N ALA A 83 -14.14 -1.37 3.20
CA ALA A 83 -14.27 -0.78 1.87
C ALA A 83 -15.57 -1.23 1.16
N GLN A 84 -15.85 -2.54 1.16
CA GLN A 84 -17.04 -3.07 0.51
C GLN A 84 -18.35 -2.76 1.27
N PRO A 85 -18.44 -2.93 2.60
CA PRO A 85 -19.64 -2.55 3.35
C PRO A 85 -20.00 -1.06 3.23
N LEU A 86 -19.01 -0.16 3.32
CA LEU A 86 -19.24 1.29 3.21
C LEU A 86 -19.45 1.74 1.75
N GLY A 87 -19.01 0.93 0.80
CA GLY A 87 -19.21 1.15 -0.63
C GLY A 87 -20.60 0.81 -1.16
N ASN A 88 -21.52 0.36 -0.30
CA ASN A 88 -22.87 -0.05 -0.71
C ASN A 88 -23.75 1.17 -1.06
N LYS A 89 -24.14 1.29 -2.34
CA LYS A 89 -24.98 2.37 -2.86
C LYS A 89 -26.38 2.42 -2.25
N GLU A 90 -26.97 1.28 -1.90
CA GLU A 90 -28.32 1.22 -1.33
C GLU A 90 -28.36 1.82 0.08
N VAL A 91 -27.25 1.71 0.83
CA VAL A 91 -27.15 2.19 2.21
C VAL A 91 -26.60 3.61 2.27
N PHE A 92 -25.58 3.93 1.46
CA PHE A 92 -24.82 5.18 1.54
C PHE A 92 -25.05 6.14 0.35
N GLY A 93 -25.95 5.77 -0.57
CA GLY A 93 -26.36 6.58 -1.72
C GLY A 93 -25.41 6.47 -2.92
N GLU A 94 -25.73 7.21 -3.98
CA GLU A 94 -25.03 7.14 -5.28
C GLU A 94 -23.53 7.46 -5.19
N TYR A 95 -23.09 8.20 -4.17
CA TYR A 95 -21.71 8.61 -3.96
C TYR A 95 -20.90 7.65 -3.07
N ALA A 96 -21.45 6.48 -2.72
CA ALA A 96 -20.81 5.49 -1.84
C ALA A 96 -19.42 5.02 -2.32
N TYR A 97 -19.14 5.10 -3.63
CA TYR A 97 -17.85 4.75 -4.22
C TYR A 97 -16.65 5.54 -3.67
N TRP A 98 -16.87 6.70 -3.05
CA TRP A 98 -15.80 7.47 -2.43
C TRP A 98 -15.21 6.78 -1.20
N PHE A 99 -16.02 6.04 -0.43
CA PHE A 99 -15.55 5.33 0.76
C PHE A 99 -14.45 4.31 0.44
N PRO A 100 -14.66 3.32 -0.45
CA PRO A 100 -13.61 2.37 -0.79
C PRO A 100 -12.41 3.06 -1.43
N VAL A 101 -12.59 4.06 -2.29
CA VAL A 101 -11.49 4.78 -2.96
C VAL A 101 -10.56 5.45 -1.94
N ILE A 102 -11.12 6.14 -0.94
CA ILE A 102 -10.34 6.78 0.13
C ILE A 102 -9.66 5.73 1.02
N ILE A 103 -10.39 4.69 1.42
CA ILE A 103 -9.88 3.60 2.26
C ILE A 103 -8.71 2.89 1.58
N ILE A 104 -8.86 2.53 0.31
CA ILE A 104 -7.82 1.87 -0.48
C ILE A 104 -6.62 2.83 -0.65
N GLY A 105 -6.86 4.13 -0.90
CA GLY A 105 -5.79 5.13 -0.96
C GLY A 105 -4.97 5.21 0.33
N ILE A 106 -5.62 5.14 1.50
CA ILE A 106 -4.95 5.10 2.80
C ILE A 106 -4.16 3.78 2.97
N ALA A 107 -4.75 2.64 2.60
CA ALA A 107 -4.07 1.35 2.65
C ALA A 107 -2.83 1.32 1.75
N ALA A 108 -2.92 1.89 0.55
CA ALA A 108 -1.81 2.06 -0.38
C ALA A 108 -0.73 3.00 0.17
N ALA A 109 -1.11 4.12 0.79
CA ALA A 109 -0.17 5.04 1.45
C ALA A 109 0.60 4.34 2.59
N ALA A 110 -0.11 3.57 3.42
CA ALA A 110 0.51 2.80 4.50
C ALA A 110 1.44 1.71 3.97
N HIS A 111 1.03 1.01 2.91
CA HIS A 111 1.86 0.00 2.24
C HIS A 111 3.17 0.57 1.69
N GLN A 112 3.12 1.72 1.02
CA GLN A 112 4.31 2.41 0.51
C GLN A 112 5.20 2.91 1.65
N SER A 113 4.59 3.44 2.72
CA SER A 113 5.31 3.86 3.92
C SER A 113 6.03 2.69 4.60
N TRP A 114 5.38 1.53 4.69
CA TRP A 114 5.98 0.30 5.21
C TRP A 114 7.17 -0.14 4.34
N SER A 115 7.00 -0.11 3.02
CA SER A 115 8.02 -0.51 2.05
C SER A 115 9.28 0.37 2.15
N ALA A 116 9.13 1.68 2.28
CA ALA A 116 10.27 2.59 2.49
C ALA A 116 11.09 2.24 3.76
N ASN A 117 10.41 1.76 4.81
CA ASN A 117 11.04 1.42 6.07
C ASN A 117 11.77 0.06 6.01
N ILE A 118 11.19 -0.97 5.39
CA ILE A 118 11.85 -2.29 5.31
C ILE A 118 13.14 -2.23 4.47
N TYR A 119 13.18 -1.44 3.38
CA TYR A 119 14.40 -1.25 2.61
C TYR A 119 15.53 -0.64 3.45
N SER A 120 15.18 0.22 4.41
CA SER A 120 16.16 0.83 5.32
C SER A 120 16.64 -0.16 6.40
N VAL A 121 15.77 -1.06 6.87
CA VAL A 121 16.11 -2.08 7.88
C VAL A 121 17.24 -2.99 7.41
N VAL A 122 17.31 -3.32 6.11
CA VAL A 122 18.40 -4.14 5.56
C VAL A 122 19.77 -3.50 5.80
N GLY A 123 19.88 -2.18 5.65
CA GLY A 123 21.11 -1.44 5.93
C GLY A 123 21.47 -1.36 7.42
N ASP A 124 20.46 -1.46 8.30
CA ASP A 124 20.65 -1.45 9.76
C ASP A 124 21.10 -2.84 10.29
N MET A 125 20.82 -3.93 9.57
CA MET A 125 21.06 -5.31 10.02
C MET A 125 22.30 -5.99 9.44
N PHE A 126 22.77 -5.57 8.26
CA PHE A 126 23.79 -6.30 7.50
C PHE A 126 25.03 -5.46 7.17
N PRO A 127 26.21 -6.09 6.99
CA PRO A 127 27.41 -5.41 6.52
C PRO A 127 27.20 -4.72 5.16
N LYS A 128 27.79 -3.53 4.98
CA LYS A 128 27.66 -2.72 3.76
C LYS A 128 28.00 -3.48 2.46
N SER A 129 28.96 -4.40 2.52
CA SER A 129 29.37 -5.23 1.38
C SER A 129 28.29 -6.20 0.89
N THR A 130 27.30 -6.53 1.73
CA THR A 130 26.27 -7.53 1.42
C THR A 130 24.89 -6.93 1.12
N ILE A 131 24.69 -5.63 1.37
CA ILE A 131 23.37 -4.98 1.23
C ILE A 131 22.80 -5.16 -0.18
N ALA A 132 23.59 -4.89 -1.23
CA ALA A 132 23.12 -5.00 -2.62
C ALA A 132 22.65 -6.42 -2.96
N THR A 133 23.40 -7.44 -2.53
CA THR A 133 23.05 -8.85 -2.75
C THR A 133 21.76 -9.23 -2.02
N ILE A 134 21.60 -8.81 -0.77
CA ILE A 134 20.41 -9.12 0.05
C ILE A 134 19.16 -8.44 -0.53
N VAL A 135 19.28 -7.17 -0.91
CA VAL A 135 18.21 -6.43 -1.59
C VAL A 135 17.87 -7.09 -2.93
N GLY A 136 18.87 -7.53 -3.70
CA GLY A 136 18.68 -8.24 -4.96
C GLY A 136 17.90 -9.54 -4.80
N ILE A 137 18.29 -10.41 -3.87
CA ILE A 137 17.59 -11.67 -3.57
C ILE A 137 16.16 -11.39 -3.10
N GLY A 138 15.96 -10.43 -2.20
CA GLY A 138 14.63 -10.01 -1.75
C GLY A 138 13.77 -9.42 -2.88
N GLY A 139 14.38 -8.72 -3.83
CA GLY A 139 13.75 -8.25 -5.06
C GLY A 139 13.27 -9.40 -5.93
N THR A 140 14.14 -10.37 -6.24
CA THR A 140 13.78 -11.56 -7.04
C THR A 140 12.65 -12.36 -6.38
N ALA A 141 12.76 -12.66 -5.08
CA ALA A 141 11.71 -13.35 -4.34
C ALA A 141 10.38 -12.57 -4.36
N GLY A 142 10.45 -11.24 -4.20
CA GLY A 142 9.30 -10.36 -4.33
C GLY A 142 8.66 -10.40 -5.72
N GLY A 143 9.47 -10.40 -6.78
CA GLY A 143 8.99 -10.50 -8.17
C GLY A 143 8.29 -11.82 -8.46
N ILE A 144 8.86 -12.95 -8.03
CA ILE A 144 8.24 -14.28 -8.16
C ILE A 144 6.91 -14.32 -7.40
N GLY A 145 6.88 -13.83 -6.16
CA GLY A 145 5.63 -13.75 -5.39
C GLY A 145 4.57 -12.86 -6.05
N SER A 146 5.00 -11.73 -6.63
CA SER A 146 4.12 -10.83 -7.38
C SER A 146 3.48 -11.53 -8.58
N PHE A 147 4.28 -12.28 -9.35
CA PHE A 147 3.80 -13.04 -10.49
C PHE A 147 2.73 -14.06 -10.07
N LEU A 148 2.99 -14.83 -9.02
CA LEU A 148 2.05 -15.85 -8.52
C LEU A 148 0.73 -15.24 -8.01
N ILE A 149 0.79 -14.14 -7.25
CA ILE A 149 -0.40 -13.45 -6.76
C ILE A 149 -1.24 -12.91 -7.92
N ASN A 150 -0.61 -12.21 -8.87
CA ASN A 150 -1.35 -11.63 -9.99
C ASN A 150 -1.96 -12.71 -10.90
N MET A 151 -1.24 -13.83 -11.11
CA MET A 151 -1.79 -14.99 -11.82
C MET A 151 -3.01 -15.55 -11.11
N GLY A 152 -2.94 -15.74 -9.78
CA GLY A 152 -4.06 -16.26 -9.00
C GLY A 152 -5.26 -15.31 -8.97
N SER A 153 -5.02 -14.00 -8.79
CA SER A 153 -6.09 -12.99 -8.79
C SER A 153 -6.82 -12.87 -10.12
N GLY A 154 -6.19 -13.20 -11.25
CA GLY A 154 -6.83 -13.19 -12.56
C GLY A 154 -7.60 -14.48 -12.91
N MET A 155 -7.52 -15.52 -12.09
CA MET A 155 -8.23 -16.80 -12.29
C MET A 155 -9.54 -16.92 -11.50
N LEU A 156 -9.77 -16.04 -10.52
CA LEU A 156 -10.98 -15.97 -9.69
C LEU A 156 -11.95 -14.92 -10.25
#